data_AF-A0A496TRH1-F1
#
_entry.id   AF-A0A496TRH1-F1
#
_cell.length_a   1.000
_cell.length_b   1.000
_cell.length_c   1.000
_cell.angle_alpha   90.00
_cell.angle_beta   90.00
_cell.angle_gamma   90.00
#
_symmetry.space_group_name_H-M   'P 1'
#
loop_
_entity.id
_entity.type
_entity.pdbx_description
1 polymer ?
#
loop_
_entity_poly.entity_id
_entity_poly.type
_entity_poly.pdbx_seq_one_letter_code
_entity_poly.pdbx_strand_id
1 'polypeptide(L)'
;MKKGLNVISIFILTAAVIVFSKPPGTDLKFSHKYHIVEVEVECSDCHSAADTSLLSTDNLLPDHKTCSECHEIEDNCKLCHKNEETASAVPRIQNYIANFPHIKHKSDKLSCEKCHSRIKESESIAEKHLPKMSVCTDCHNDVSRTDYCFTCHSKGENLTPPDHELAWKKQHGIASYMSSNNCAECHTKNFCIDCHRKDNLDHKTHPLNYVNIHGIYAKGNKDNCYTCHEELSFCIDCHRQKMVMPRNHASANWSNRTTGGAHARAAKLDLDSCIGCHSDINGNPVCIECHESKK
;
A
#
# COMPACT_ATOMS: atom_id res chain seq x y z
N MET A 1 59.99 20.71 -47.50
CA MET A 1 58.92 21.73 -47.39
C MET A 1 57.56 21.05 -47.36
N LYS A 2 56.90 21.04 -46.19
CA LYS A 2 55.44 21.08 -45.97
C LYS A 2 55.22 20.88 -44.47
N LYS A 3 55.00 22.00 -43.76
CA LYS A 3 54.68 22.06 -42.33
C LYS A 3 53.21 21.60 -42.17
N GLY A 4 52.98 20.59 -41.33
CA GLY A 4 51.65 20.22 -40.86
C GLY A 4 51.22 21.17 -39.74
N LEU A 5 50.11 21.87 -39.94
CA LEU A 5 49.53 22.82 -39.00
C LEU A 5 48.52 22.07 -38.11
N ASN A 6 48.82 21.93 -36.83
CA ASN A 6 47.91 21.37 -35.84
C ASN A 6 46.78 22.36 -35.55
N VAL A 7 45.54 21.96 -35.83
CA VAL A 7 44.33 22.72 -35.48
C VAL A 7 43.89 22.30 -34.08
N ILE A 8 44.09 23.18 -33.10
CA ILE A 8 43.56 23.03 -31.75
C ILE A 8 42.11 23.53 -31.77
N SER A 9 41.14 22.62 -31.63
CA SER A 9 39.73 22.96 -31.49
C SER A 9 39.45 23.39 -30.05
N ILE A 10 39.14 24.67 -29.85
CA ILE A 10 38.69 25.22 -28.56
C ILE A 10 37.17 25.04 -28.48
N PHE A 11 36.73 24.09 -27.64
CA PHE A 11 35.32 23.97 -27.26
C PHE A 11 35.02 25.04 -26.20
N ILE A 12 34.26 26.08 -26.58
CA ILE A 12 33.71 27.06 -25.65
C ILE A 12 32.47 26.42 -25.01
N LEU A 13 32.62 25.98 -23.76
CA LEU A 13 31.52 25.48 -22.94
C LEU A 13 30.69 26.68 -22.47
N THR A 14 29.60 27.00 -23.18
CA THR A 14 28.63 27.99 -22.70
C THR A 14 27.81 27.37 -21.58
N ALA A 15 28.19 27.68 -20.34
CA ALA A 15 27.39 27.34 -19.17
C ALA A 15 26.04 28.08 -19.24
N ALA A 16 24.98 27.36 -19.61
CA ALA A 16 23.62 27.85 -19.49
C ALA A 16 23.29 28.00 -18.00
N VAL A 17 23.29 29.24 -17.51
CA VAL A 17 22.78 29.58 -16.18
C VAL A 17 21.27 29.39 -16.22
N ILE A 18 20.80 28.23 -15.77
CA ILE A 18 19.38 27.99 -15.52
C ILE A 18 19.03 28.81 -14.27
N VAL A 19 18.46 29.98 -14.50
CA VAL A 19 17.83 30.79 -13.44
C VAL A 19 16.59 30.03 -12.99
N PHE A 20 16.67 29.36 -11.85
CA PHE A 20 15.50 28.81 -11.17
C PHE A 20 14.68 29.97 -10.61
N SER A 21 13.72 30.46 -11.40
CA SER A 21 12.68 31.37 -10.93
C SER A 21 11.91 30.68 -9.82
N LYS A 22 12.07 31.14 -8.57
CA LYS A 22 11.27 30.67 -7.43
C LYS A 22 9.80 30.87 -7.81
N PRO A 23 8.94 29.84 -7.77
CA PRO A 23 7.52 30.03 -8.05
C PRO A 23 6.98 31.08 -7.07
N PRO A 24 6.15 32.03 -7.51
CA PRO A 24 5.64 33.09 -6.65
C PRO A 24 4.94 32.45 -5.47
N GLY A 25 5.57 32.53 -4.30
CA GLY A 25 4.95 32.16 -3.05
C GLY A 25 3.81 33.15 -2.84
N THR A 26 2.62 32.62 -2.59
CA THR A 26 1.45 33.43 -2.26
C THR A 26 1.72 34.20 -0.98
N ASP A 27 1.79 35.52 -1.11
CA ASP A 27 2.08 36.43 -0.02
C ASP A 27 0.83 36.71 0.85
N LEU A 28 -0.01 35.70 1.11
CA LEU A 28 -1.20 35.83 1.96
C LEU A 28 -0.88 35.40 3.40
N LYS A 29 -1.25 36.24 4.37
CA LYS A 29 -1.23 35.99 5.81
C LYS A 29 -2.59 35.42 6.20
N PHE A 30 -2.68 34.09 6.24
CA PHE A 30 -3.91 33.40 6.60
C PHE A 30 -3.60 32.16 7.45
N SER A 31 -4.40 31.94 8.49
CA SER A 31 -4.31 30.81 9.41
C SER A 31 -5.65 30.08 9.46
N HIS A 32 -5.69 28.83 9.02
CA HIS A 32 -6.88 27.97 9.16
C HIS A 32 -7.17 27.72 10.64
N LYS A 33 -6.13 27.46 11.44
CA LYS A 33 -6.25 27.25 12.88
C LYS A 33 -7.00 28.39 13.58
N TYR A 34 -6.63 29.64 13.30
CA TYR A 34 -7.30 30.79 13.94
C TYR A 34 -8.78 30.85 13.58
N HIS A 35 -9.11 30.75 12.28
CA HIS A 35 -10.50 30.87 11.83
C HIS A 35 -11.37 29.69 12.31
N ILE A 36 -10.83 28.47 12.30
CA ILE A 36 -11.59 27.27 12.68
C ILE A 36 -11.69 27.13 14.21
N VAL A 37 -10.61 27.40 14.95
CA VAL A 37 -10.54 27.10 16.39
C VAL A 37 -10.90 28.30 17.26
N GLU A 38 -10.46 29.51 16.91
CA GLU A 38 -10.68 30.70 17.73
C GLU A 38 -11.94 31.47 17.32
N VAL A 39 -12.24 31.50 16.02
CA VAL A 39 -13.43 32.18 15.46
C VAL A 39 -14.60 31.22 15.23
N GLU A 40 -14.35 29.91 15.27
CA GLU A 40 -15.36 28.85 15.11
C GLU A 40 -16.16 28.92 13.81
N VAL A 41 -15.51 29.30 12.69
CA VAL A 41 -16.17 29.28 11.36
C VAL A 41 -16.19 27.87 10.76
N GLU A 42 -17.25 27.55 10.03
CA GLU A 42 -17.39 26.27 9.36
C GLU A 42 -16.61 26.25 8.04
N CYS A 43 -16.19 25.05 7.61
CA CYS A 43 -15.41 24.91 6.37
C CYS A 43 -16.17 25.43 5.14
N SER A 44 -17.50 25.20 5.09
CA SER A 44 -18.36 25.60 3.98
C SER A 44 -18.64 27.10 3.92
N ASP A 45 -18.38 27.84 4.99
CA ASP A 45 -18.57 29.29 4.99
C ASP A 45 -17.57 29.95 4.03
N CYS A 46 -16.33 29.44 4.00
CA CYS A 46 -15.31 29.89 3.04
C CYS A 46 -15.30 29.05 1.76
N HIS A 47 -15.49 27.73 1.85
CA HIS A 47 -15.38 26.79 0.73
C HIS A 47 -16.75 26.37 0.18
N SER A 48 -17.70 27.29 0.09
CA SER A 48 -19.10 27.01 -0.29
C SER A 48 -19.24 26.27 -1.63
N ALA A 49 -18.33 26.52 -2.59
CA ALA A 49 -18.30 25.82 -3.88
C ALA A 49 -18.08 24.30 -3.76
N ALA A 50 -17.50 23.81 -2.65
CA ALA A 50 -17.30 22.38 -2.41
C ALA A 50 -18.64 21.62 -2.35
N ASP A 51 -19.72 22.30 -1.95
CA ASP A 51 -21.05 21.71 -1.81
C ASP A 51 -21.65 21.30 -3.15
N THR A 52 -21.26 21.98 -4.22
CA THR A 52 -21.78 21.78 -5.58
C THR A 52 -20.75 21.19 -6.53
N SER A 53 -19.52 20.98 -6.06
CA SER A 53 -18.40 20.55 -6.90
C SER A 53 -18.54 19.10 -7.36
N LEU A 54 -18.41 18.92 -8.67
CA LEU A 54 -18.51 17.63 -9.36
C LEU A 54 -17.16 17.15 -9.87
N LEU A 55 -16.20 18.06 -10.06
CA LEU A 55 -14.90 17.78 -10.64
C LEU A 55 -13.78 18.19 -9.70
N SER A 56 -12.67 17.46 -9.77
CA SER A 56 -11.45 17.78 -9.03
C SER A 56 -10.79 19.08 -9.48
N THR A 57 -11.12 19.55 -10.70
CA THR A 57 -10.61 20.77 -11.31
C THR A 57 -11.49 22.00 -11.05
N ASP A 58 -12.57 21.86 -10.27
CA ASP A 58 -13.40 22.99 -9.85
C ASP A 58 -12.60 23.96 -8.95
N ASN A 59 -12.94 25.25 -8.95
CA ASN A 59 -12.30 26.21 -8.05
C ASN A 59 -13.04 26.26 -6.73
N LEU A 60 -12.48 25.64 -5.70
CA LEU A 60 -13.09 25.61 -4.37
C LEU A 60 -12.43 26.57 -3.40
N LEU A 61 -11.48 27.40 -3.86
CA LEU A 61 -10.84 28.40 -3.01
C LEU A 61 -11.77 29.61 -2.85
N PRO A 62 -11.84 30.20 -1.63
CA PRO A 62 -12.54 31.46 -1.42
C PRO A 62 -11.88 32.58 -2.24
N ASP A 63 -12.68 33.57 -2.59
CA ASP A 63 -12.25 34.80 -3.23
C ASP A 63 -12.27 35.98 -2.24
N HIS A 64 -11.88 37.17 -2.71
CA HIS A 64 -11.92 38.38 -1.86
C HIS A 64 -13.32 38.67 -1.32
N LYS A 65 -14.37 38.39 -2.11
CA LYS A 65 -15.75 38.63 -1.68
C LYS A 65 -16.08 37.80 -0.44
N THR A 66 -15.68 36.53 -0.43
CA THR A 66 -15.85 35.63 0.72
C THR A 66 -15.20 36.21 1.98
N CYS A 67 -13.97 36.74 1.87
CA CYS A 67 -13.30 37.40 2.99
C CYS A 67 -14.05 38.66 3.44
N SER A 68 -14.57 39.44 2.49
CA SER A 68 -15.30 40.68 2.74
C SER A 68 -16.67 40.50 3.41
N GLU A 69 -17.18 39.27 3.51
CA GLU A 69 -18.42 38.99 4.25
C GLU A 69 -18.24 39.17 5.76
N CYS A 70 -17.01 39.00 6.27
CA CYS A 70 -16.66 39.19 7.68
C CYS A 70 -15.63 40.31 7.92
N HIS A 71 -14.76 40.59 6.94
CA HIS A 71 -13.72 41.61 7.06
C HIS A 71 -14.10 42.89 6.29
N GLU A 72 -14.01 44.04 6.94
CA GLU A 72 -14.10 45.34 6.27
C GLU A 72 -12.79 45.64 5.52
N ILE A 73 -12.74 45.24 4.26
CA ILE A 73 -11.57 45.44 3.38
C ILE A 73 -11.72 46.77 2.64
N GLU A 74 -11.50 47.88 3.34
CA GLU A 74 -11.39 49.22 2.73
C GLU A 74 -9.91 49.61 2.62
N ASP A 75 -9.32 49.44 1.43
CA ASP A 75 -7.95 49.86 1.02
C ASP A 75 -6.77 49.37 1.90
N ASN A 76 -7.01 48.52 2.92
CA ASN A 76 -5.96 47.98 3.80
C ASN A 76 -5.46 46.60 3.35
N CYS A 77 -4.90 46.53 2.15
CA CYS A 77 -4.38 45.29 1.56
C CYS A 77 -3.30 44.62 2.41
N LYS A 78 -2.54 45.38 3.21
CA LYS A 78 -1.41 44.90 4.04
C LYS A 78 -1.82 44.04 5.23
N LEU A 79 -3.09 44.08 5.61
CA LEU A 79 -3.64 43.22 6.64
C LEU A 79 -3.52 41.75 6.22
N CYS A 80 -3.96 41.44 5.00
CA CYS A 80 -3.98 40.09 4.45
C CYS A 80 -2.73 39.80 3.61
N HIS A 81 -2.22 40.77 2.85
CA HIS A 81 -1.07 40.57 1.98
C HIS A 81 0.24 41.00 2.67
N LYS A 82 1.29 40.19 2.53
CA LYS A 82 2.66 40.56 2.95
C LYS A 82 3.21 41.68 2.08
N ASN A 83 2.90 41.66 0.79
CA ASN A 83 3.23 42.71 -0.16
C ASN A 83 2.04 42.95 -1.09
N GLU A 84 1.56 44.20 -1.14
CA GLU A 84 0.41 44.62 -1.95
C GLU A 84 0.73 44.67 -3.45
N GLU A 85 1.97 45.04 -3.81
CA GLU A 85 2.39 45.19 -5.21
C GLU A 85 2.57 43.84 -5.90
N THR A 86 2.82 42.77 -5.12
CA THR A 86 2.98 41.40 -5.62
C THR A 86 1.84 40.48 -5.21
N ALA A 87 0.75 41.05 -4.69
CA ALA A 87 -0.45 40.30 -4.33
C ALA A 87 -1.01 39.60 -5.58
N SER A 88 -1.14 38.29 -5.49
CA SER A 88 -1.63 37.45 -6.58
C SER A 88 -2.51 36.33 -6.03
N ALA A 89 -3.38 35.80 -6.89
CA ALA A 89 -4.26 34.71 -6.52
C ALA A 89 -3.47 33.46 -6.11
N VAL A 90 -4.02 32.70 -5.16
CA VAL A 90 -3.40 31.45 -4.73
C VAL A 90 -3.38 30.45 -5.89
N PRO A 91 -2.20 29.88 -6.26
CA PRO A 91 -2.12 28.98 -7.38
C PRO A 91 -2.90 27.71 -7.04
N ARG A 92 -3.83 27.39 -7.93
CA ARG A 92 -4.70 26.24 -7.78
C ARG A 92 -3.96 24.96 -8.13
N ILE A 93 -4.28 23.89 -7.41
CA ILE A 93 -3.80 22.55 -7.71
C ILE A 93 -4.81 21.92 -8.66
N GLN A 94 -4.46 21.84 -9.94
CA GLN A 94 -5.38 21.35 -10.99
C GLN A 94 -5.13 19.88 -11.35
N ASN A 95 -3.94 19.35 -11.04
CA ASN A 95 -3.50 18.03 -11.46
C ASN A 95 -3.24 17.13 -10.24
N TYR A 96 -4.23 17.02 -9.34
CA TYR A 96 -4.11 16.17 -8.16
C TYR A 96 -4.70 14.77 -8.36
N ILE A 97 -5.98 14.73 -8.75
CA ILE A 97 -6.72 13.52 -9.04
C ILE A 97 -7.64 13.81 -10.20
N ALA A 98 -7.87 12.84 -11.09
CA ALA A 98 -8.66 13.08 -12.29
C ALA A 98 -10.15 13.26 -11.98
N ASN A 99 -10.69 12.41 -11.11
CA ASN A 99 -12.12 12.35 -10.82
C ASN A 99 -12.34 12.42 -9.30
N PHE A 100 -12.95 13.50 -8.83
CA PHE A 100 -13.37 13.61 -7.43
C PHE A 100 -14.56 14.57 -7.26
N PRO A 101 -15.78 14.05 -7.03
CA PRO A 101 -16.95 14.87 -6.76
C PRO A 101 -17.10 15.13 -5.25
N HIS A 102 -16.81 16.35 -4.79
CA HIS A 102 -17.01 16.73 -3.38
C HIS A 102 -18.48 16.60 -2.94
N ILE A 103 -19.43 16.97 -3.82
CA ILE A 103 -20.87 16.88 -3.53
C ILE A 103 -21.32 15.48 -3.10
N LYS A 104 -20.73 14.43 -3.69
CA LYS A 104 -21.08 13.04 -3.35
C LYS A 104 -20.62 12.69 -1.94
N HIS A 105 -19.36 12.99 -1.63
CA HIS A 105 -18.77 12.73 -0.32
C HIS A 105 -19.43 13.56 0.79
N LYS A 106 -19.80 14.82 0.49
CA LYS A 106 -20.58 15.66 1.42
C LYS A 106 -21.98 15.10 1.64
N SER A 107 -22.65 14.64 0.59
CA SER A 107 -24.00 14.05 0.69
C SER A 107 -24.03 12.80 1.58
N ASP A 108 -22.92 12.06 1.61
CA ASP A 108 -22.71 10.92 2.53
C ASP A 108 -22.34 11.35 3.96
N LYS A 109 -22.43 12.65 4.27
CA LYS A 109 -22.15 13.26 5.58
C LYS A 109 -20.73 13.03 6.09
N LEU A 110 -19.77 12.92 5.17
CA LEU A 110 -18.35 12.86 5.53
C LEU A 110 -17.85 14.26 5.93
N SER A 111 -17.13 14.35 7.04
CA SER A 111 -16.48 15.59 7.46
C SER A 111 -15.26 15.90 6.58
N CYS A 112 -15.00 17.18 6.33
CA CYS A 112 -13.85 17.63 5.52
C CYS A 112 -12.52 17.12 6.09
N GLU A 113 -12.39 17.12 7.42
CA GLU A 113 -11.18 16.72 8.16
C GLU A 113 -10.85 15.24 8.02
N LYS A 114 -11.83 14.40 7.66
CA LYS A 114 -11.58 12.98 7.40
C LYS A 114 -10.62 12.79 6.22
N CYS A 115 -10.64 13.72 5.26
CA CYS A 115 -9.71 13.74 4.14
C CYS A 115 -8.60 14.79 4.30
N HIS A 116 -8.99 16.02 4.63
CA HIS A 116 -8.06 17.15 4.86
C HIS A 116 -7.51 17.12 6.29
N SER A 117 -6.78 16.06 6.60
CA SER A 117 -6.24 15.82 7.94
C SER A 117 -5.38 16.99 8.41
N ARG A 118 -5.52 17.39 9.68
CA ARG A 118 -4.70 18.42 10.36
C ARG A 118 -4.86 19.85 9.84
N ILE A 119 -5.86 20.13 9.01
CA ILE A 119 -6.13 21.49 8.54
C ILE A 119 -6.39 22.47 9.71
N LYS A 120 -7.04 22.00 10.78
CA LYS A 120 -7.30 22.77 12.01
C LYS A 120 -6.05 23.19 12.78
N GLU A 121 -4.91 22.54 12.53
CA GLU A 121 -3.62 22.89 13.14
C GLU A 121 -2.83 23.86 12.26
N SER A 122 -3.27 24.10 11.03
CA SER A 122 -2.47 24.82 10.05
C SER A 122 -2.54 26.32 10.23
N GLU A 123 -1.36 26.91 10.45
CA GLU A 123 -1.19 28.35 10.60
C GLU A 123 -0.80 29.04 9.30
N SER A 124 -0.76 28.30 8.18
CA SER A 124 -0.40 28.86 6.87
C SER A 124 -1.15 28.19 5.72
N ILE A 125 -1.20 28.88 4.58
CA ILE A 125 -1.69 28.32 3.31
C ILE A 125 -0.60 27.57 2.51
N ALA A 126 0.65 27.57 2.99
CA ALA A 126 1.76 26.91 2.29
C ALA A 126 1.72 25.38 2.48
N GLU A 127 1.17 24.92 3.60
CA GLU A 127 0.94 23.51 3.87
C GLU A 127 -0.26 23.01 3.08
N LYS A 128 0.00 22.14 2.10
CA LYS A 128 -1.03 21.53 1.27
C LYS A 128 -1.59 20.32 2.01
N HIS A 129 -2.69 20.50 2.73
CA HIS A 129 -3.42 19.42 3.45
C HIS A 129 -4.25 18.55 2.50
N LEU A 130 -3.62 18.04 1.43
CA LEU A 130 -4.31 17.19 0.45
C LEU A 130 -4.30 15.72 0.90
N PRO A 131 -5.42 14.98 0.73
CA PRO A 131 -5.54 13.59 1.17
C PRO A 131 -4.70 12.66 0.29
N LYS A 132 -3.81 11.86 0.90
CA LYS A 132 -3.09 10.79 0.18
C LYS A 132 -4.07 9.72 -0.33
N MET A 133 -3.64 8.91 -1.30
CA MET A 133 -4.44 7.78 -1.82
C MET A 133 -4.92 6.85 -0.70
N SER A 134 -4.08 6.61 0.32
CA SER A 134 -4.41 5.79 1.50
C SER A 134 -5.72 6.20 2.18
N VAL A 135 -6.02 7.51 2.22
CA VAL A 135 -7.26 8.04 2.80
C VAL A 135 -8.48 7.61 1.97
N CYS A 136 -8.34 7.61 0.65
CA CYS A 136 -9.38 7.12 -0.24
C CYS A 136 -9.57 5.60 -0.04
N THR A 137 -8.46 4.86 0.11
CA THR A 137 -8.50 3.40 0.20
C THR A 137 -8.97 2.84 1.53
N ASP A 138 -9.02 3.66 2.58
CA ASP A 138 -9.67 3.30 3.84
C ASP A 138 -11.16 2.97 3.66
N CYS A 139 -11.82 3.58 2.68
CA CYS A 139 -13.23 3.33 2.34
C CYS A 139 -13.41 2.66 0.97
N HIS A 140 -12.56 2.98 -0.01
CA HIS A 140 -12.57 2.38 -1.35
C HIS A 140 -11.44 1.35 -1.47
N ASN A 141 -11.72 0.07 -1.22
CA ASN A 141 -10.65 -0.96 -1.15
C ASN A 141 -10.85 -2.14 -2.12
N ASP A 142 -11.74 -2.00 -3.11
CA ASP A 142 -12.00 -3.06 -4.09
C ASP A 142 -11.00 -3.04 -5.26
N VAL A 143 -9.72 -3.14 -4.90
CA VAL A 143 -8.58 -3.15 -5.85
C VAL A 143 -8.65 -4.33 -6.83
N SER A 144 -9.41 -5.38 -6.49
CA SER A 144 -9.69 -6.53 -7.35
C SER A 144 -10.55 -6.22 -8.58
N ARG A 145 -11.37 -5.16 -8.54
CA ARG A 145 -12.29 -4.86 -9.64
C ARG A 145 -11.54 -4.25 -10.83
N THR A 146 -11.81 -4.75 -12.03
CA THR A 146 -11.08 -4.41 -13.27
C THR A 146 -10.99 -2.91 -13.58
N ASP A 147 -12.05 -2.14 -13.33
CA ASP A 147 -12.10 -0.69 -13.57
C ASP A 147 -11.99 0.14 -12.28
N TYR A 148 -11.53 -0.46 -11.19
CA TYR A 148 -11.44 0.18 -9.88
C TYR A 148 -10.63 1.48 -9.94
N CYS A 149 -9.42 1.41 -10.48
CA CYS A 149 -8.49 2.53 -10.53
C CYS A 149 -9.06 3.73 -11.28
N PHE A 150 -9.79 3.47 -12.38
CA PHE A 150 -10.34 4.51 -13.27
C PHE A 150 -11.61 5.17 -12.73
N THR A 151 -12.07 4.76 -11.54
CA THR A 151 -13.11 5.51 -10.82
C THR A 151 -12.59 6.86 -10.34
N CYS A 152 -11.30 6.92 -9.98
CA CYS A 152 -10.64 8.12 -9.49
C CYS A 152 -9.57 8.65 -10.47
N HIS A 153 -8.87 7.75 -11.15
CA HIS A 153 -7.79 8.08 -12.07
C HIS A 153 -8.25 8.18 -13.53
N SER A 154 -7.47 8.90 -14.33
CA SER A 154 -7.71 8.98 -15.77
C SER A 154 -7.18 7.76 -16.50
N LYS A 155 -7.89 7.30 -17.54
CA LYS A 155 -7.38 6.29 -18.47
C LYS A 155 -6.15 6.86 -19.19
N GLY A 156 -4.98 6.30 -18.94
CA GLY A 156 -3.70 6.76 -19.50
C GLY A 156 -2.82 7.57 -18.53
N GLU A 157 -3.25 7.76 -17.29
CA GLU A 157 -2.39 8.31 -16.24
C GLU A 157 -1.27 7.32 -15.88
N ASN A 158 -0.07 7.84 -15.62
CA ASN A 158 1.02 7.02 -15.09
C ASN A 158 0.83 6.83 -13.58
N LEU A 159 0.26 5.69 -13.20
CA LEU A 159 0.01 5.33 -11.80
C LEU A 159 1.23 4.73 -11.10
N THR A 160 2.37 4.66 -11.78
CA THR A 160 3.62 4.12 -11.23
C THR A 160 4.16 5.07 -10.16
N PRO A 161 4.20 4.67 -8.87
CA PRO A 161 4.75 5.53 -7.84
C PRO A 161 6.27 5.69 -8.00
N PRO A 162 6.87 6.73 -7.38
CA PRO A 162 8.31 7.00 -7.51
C PRO A 162 9.24 5.87 -7.04
N ASP A 163 8.76 4.92 -6.24
CA ASP A 163 9.52 3.76 -5.77
C ASP A 163 9.49 2.56 -6.73
N HIS A 164 8.71 2.62 -7.80
CA HIS A 164 8.60 1.59 -8.85
C HIS A 164 9.59 1.84 -10.00
N GLU A 165 10.85 2.09 -9.65
CA GLU A 165 11.95 2.27 -10.62
C GLU A 165 12.59 0.94 -11.06
N LEU A 166 13.58 1.00 -11.96
CA LEU A 166 14.33 -0.16 -12.46
C LEU A 166 14.95 -1.03 -11.35
N ALA A 167 15.26 -0.45 -10.19
CA ALA A 167 15.81 -1.16 -9.03
C ALA A 167 14.75 -1.80 -8.13
N TRP A 168 13.45 -1.61 -8.37
CA TRP A 168 12.35 -2.10 -7.55
C TRP A 168 12.45 -3.60 -7.26
N LYS A 169 12.79 -4.42 -8.27
CA LYS A 169 12.95 -5.87 -8.08
C LYS A 169 13.96 -6.23 -6.99
N LYS A 170 14.98 -5.41 -6.76
CA LYS A 170 16.00 -5.62 -5.72
C LYS A 170 15.63 -5.00 -4.37
N GLN A 171 14.73 -4.03 -4.35
CA GLN A 171 14.48 -3.16 -3.19
C GLN A 171 13.07 -3.31 -2.58
N HIS A 172 12.11 -3.86 -3.32
CA HIS A 172 10.72 -3.98 -2.86
C HIS A 172 10.58 -4.85 -1.60
N GLY A 173 11.51 -5.78 -1.33
CA GLY A 173 11.54 -6.55 -0.08
C GLY A 173 11.84 -5.69 1.15
N ILE A 174 12.70 -4.67 1.03
CA ILE A 174 12.96 -3.70 2.11
C ILE A 174 11.75 -2.78 2.27
N ALA A 175 11.18 -2.31 1.15
CA ALA A 175 9.97 -1.48 1.16
C ALA A 175 8.78 -2.21 1.81
N SER A 176 8.57 -3.49 1.48
CA SER A 176 7.54 -4.35 2.08
C SER A 176 7.75 -4.54 3.59
N TYR A 177 9.00 -4.72 4.03
CA TYR A 177 9.32 -4.83 5.47
C TYR A 177 9.03 -3.52 6.22
N MET A 178 9.32 -2.36 5.64
CA MET A 178 9.15 -1.07 6.29
C MET A 178 7.72 -0.53 6.21
N SER A 179 6.98 -0.86 5.15
CA SER A 179 5.70 -0.25 4.79
C SER A 179 4.73 -1.28 4.19
N SER A 180 4.51 -2.38 4.91
CA SER A 180 3.74 -3.54 4.44
C SER A 180 2.33 -3.24 3.90
N ASN A 181 1.69 -2.15 4.35
CA ASN A 181 0.31 -1.81 3.95
C ASN A 181 0.20 -0.97 2.68
N ASN A 182 1.27 -0.30 2.22
CA ASN A 182 1.15 0.63 1.10
C ASN A 182 1.00 -0.09 -0.25
N CYS A 183 1.51 -1.33 -0.35
CA CYS A 183 1.40 -2.11 -1.58
C CYS A 183 -0.04 -2.57 -1.85
N ALA A 184 -0.80 -2.84 -0.77
CA ALA A 184 -2.18 -3.32 -0.85
C ALA A 184 -3.17 -2.24 -1.33
N GLU A 185 -2.75 -0.97 -1.33
CA GLU A 185 -3.52 0.14 -1.90
C GLU A 185 -3.69 0.00 -3.42
N CYS A 186 -2.74 -0.65 -4.09
CA CYS A 186 -2.70 -0.80 -5.54
C CYS A 186 -2.65 -2.26 -6.03
N HIS A 187 -2.16 -3.20 -5.20
CA HIS A 187 -1.92 -4.59 -5.58
C HIS A 187 -2.69 -5.57 -4.70
N THR A 188 -3.17 -6.65 -5.32
CA THR A 188 -3.78 -7.78 -4.58
C THR A 188 -2.71 -8.74 -4.09
N LYS A 189 -3.04 -9.59 -3.10
CA LYS A 189 -2.13 -10.63 -2.59
C LYS A 189 -1.63 -11.58 -3.70
N ASN A 190 -2.46 -11.84 -4.70
CA ASN A 190 -2.10 -12.70 -5.83
C ASN A 190 -0.95 -12.12 -6.65
N PHE A 191 -0.81 -10.80 -6.73
CA PHE A 191 0.31 -10.16 -7.42
C PHE A 191 1.67 -10.58 -6.82
N CYS A 192 1.77 -10.60 -5.49
CA CYS A 192 2.97 -11.07 -4.81
C CYS A 192 3.22 -12.55 -5.13
N ILE A 193 2.18 -13.36 -5.00
CA ILE A 193 2.25 -14.81 -5.20
C ILE A 193 2.64 -15.17 -6.64
N ASP A 194 2.11 -14.50 -7.65
CA ASP A 194 2.37 -14.79 -9.06
C ASP A 194 3.84 -14.59 -9.45
N CYS A 195 4.47 -13.54 -8.91
CA CYS A 195 5.89 -13.28 -9.12
C CYS A 195 6.75 -14.24 -8.29
N HIS A 196 6.44 -14.40 -6.99
CA HIS A 196 7.22 -15.25 -6.10
C HIS A 196 7.11 -16.74 -6.45
N ARG A 197 5.99 -17.22 -7.02
CA ARG A 197 5.80 -18.61 -7.48
C ARG A 197 6.60 -18.93 -8.74
N LYS A 198 6.59 -18.04 -9.73
CA LYS A 198 7.22 -18.30 -11.04
C LYS A 198 8.73 -18.40 -10.96
N ASP A 199 9.30 -17.68 -10.01
CA ASP A 199 10.64 -17.16 -10.20
C ASP A 199 11.54 -17.50 -8.98
N ASN A 200 10.95 -17.82 -7.81
CA ASN A 200 11.64 -18.22 -6.57
C ASN A 200 12.95 -17.42 -6.33
N LEU A 201 12.94 -16.14 -6.74
CA LEU A 201 14.11 -15.39 -7.23
C LEU A 201 15.16 -15.08 -6.15
N ASP A 202 14.78 -15.20 -4.88
CA ASP A 202 15.63 -14.87 -3.75
C ASP A 202 15.73 -15.99 -2.71
N HIS A 203 15.12 -17.15 -2.95
CA HIS A 203 15.08 -18.28 -2.00
C HIS A 203 14.63 -17.87 -0.58
N LYS A 204 13.82 -16.80 -0.43
CA LYS A 204 13.39 -16.31 0.88
C LYS A 204 12.09 -16.93 1.38
N THR A 205 11.24 -17.42 0.48
CA THR A 205 10.03 -18.14 0.90
C THR A 205 10.41 -19.45 1.59
N HIS A 206 11.45 -20.13 1.09
CA HIS A 206 12.05 -21.32 1.70
C HIS A 206 13.57 -21.37 1.41
N PRO A 207 14.42 -21.77 2.38
CA PRO A 207 15.87 -21.90 2.19
C PRO A 207 16.25 -23.04 1.22
N LEU A 208 17.47 -23.01 0.66
CA LEU A 208 17.95 -24.03 -0.31
C LEU A 208 17.92 -25.46 0.24
N ASN A 209 18.08 -25.63 1.56
CA ASN A 209 18.00 -26.92 2.23
C ASN A 209 16.60 -27.24 2.77
N TYR A 210 15.55 -26.52 2.34
CA TYR A 210 14.19 -26.64 2.89
C TYR A 210 13.66 -28.07 2.85
N VAL A 211 13.89 -28.82 1.76
CA VAL A 211 13.50 -30.24 1.69
C VAL A 211 14.03 -31.05 2.89
N ASN A 212 15.20 -30.69 3.42
CA ASN A 212 15.82 -31.38 4.55
C ASN A 212 15.41 -30.84 5.93
N ILE A 213 14.80 -29.65 6.01
CA ILE A 213 14.48 -28.99 7.30
C ILE A 213 13.00 -28.64 7.48
N HIS A 214 12.17 -28.71 6.43
CA HIS A 214 10.75 -28.33 6.45
C HIS A 214 9.94 -29.13 7.47
N GLY A 215 10.36 -30.36 7.80
CA GLY A 215 9.73 -31.16 8.85
C GLY A 215 9.75 -30.52 10.25
N ILE A 216 10.74 -29.65 10.54
CA ILE A 216 10.79 -28.89 11.80
C ILE A 216 9.73 -27.78 11.78
N TYR A 217 9.58 -27.09 10.66
CA TYR A 217 8.58 -26.03 10.47
C TYR A 217 7.16 -26.59 10.48
N ALA A 218 6.93 -27.70 9.76
CA ALA A 218 5.65 -28.39 9.72
C ALA A 218 5.22 -28.91 11.11
N LYS A 219 6.17 -29.35 11.94
CA LYS A 219 5.90 -29.74 13.34
C LYS A 219 5.59 -28.54 14.25
N GLY A 220 6.14 -27.37 13.95
CA GLY A 220 5.95 -26.16 14.74
C GLY A 220 4.62 -25.46 14.48
N ASN A 221 4.22 -25.33 13.21
CA ASN A 221 2.93 -24.77 12.80
C ASN A 221 2.65 -25.10 11.32
N LYS A 222 1.89 -26.17 11.07
CA LYS A 222 1.47 -26.59 9.73
C LYS A 222 0.46 -25.64 9.07
N ASP A 223 -0.31 -24.89 9.85
CA ASP A 223 -1.39 -24.05 9.33
C ASP A 223 -0.86 -22.82 8.58
N ASN A 224 0.33 -22.37 8.94
CA ASN A 224 1.06 -21.34 8.20
C ASN A 224 1.38 -21.77 6.75
N CYS A 225 1.51 -23.07 6.48
CA CYS A 225 1.73 -23.57 5.14
C CYS A 225 0.49 -23.34 4.26
N TYR A 226 -0.72 -23.54 4.81
CA TYR A 226 -1.99 -23.35 4.10
C TYR A 226 -2.26 -21.90 3.71
N THR A 227 -1.50 -20.95 4.24
CA THR A 227 -1.55 -19.54 3.81
C THR A 227 -1.08 -19.36 2.37
N CYS A 228 -0.21 -20.26 1.88
CA CYS A 228 0.35 -20.21 0.52
C CYS A 228 0.20 -21.52 -0.27
N HIS A 229 0.10 -22.66 0.43
CA HIS A 229 0.00 -24.03 -0.11
C HIS A 229 -1.35 -24.64 0.27
N GLU A 230 -2.32 -24.56 -0.63
CA GLU A 230 -3.73 -24.82 -0.31
C GLU A 230 -4.10 -26.32 -0.22
N GLU A 231 -3.24 -27.24 -0.70
CA GLU A 231 -3.60 -28.66 -0.78
C GLU A 231 -2.70 -29.59 0.05
N LEU A 232 -3.33 -30.44 0.87
CA LEU A 232 -2.68 -31.53 1.59
C LEU A 232 -2.11 -32.63 0.66
N SER A 233 -2.69 -32.76 -0.54
CA SER A 233 -2.24 -33.65 -1.62
C SER A 233 -0.75 -33.47 -1.90
N PHE A 234 -0.27 -32.22 -1.97
CA PHE A 234 1.12 -31.90 -2.24
C PHE A 234 2.08 -32.55 -1.23
N CYS A 235 1.74 -32.47 0.06
CA CYS A 235 2.55 -33.06 1.13
C CYS A 235 2.59 -34.59 0.96
N ILE A 236 1.42 -35.20 0.78
CA ILE A 236 1.27 -36.65 0.69
C ILE A 236 1.98 -37.19 -0.56
N ASP A 237 1.79 -36.57 -1.71
CA ASP A 237 2.32 -37.02 -3.00
C ASP A 237 3.84 -36.99 -3.04
N CYS A 238 4.44 -35.89 -2.58
CA CYS A 238 5.90 -35.78 -2.51
C CYS A 238 6.48 -36.81 -1.54
N HIS A 239 5.91 -36.95 -0.33
CA HIS A 239 6.39 -37.89 0.67
C HIS A 239 6.22 -39.36 0.23
N ARG A 240 5.13 -39.68 -0.49
CA ARG A 240 4.92 -41.00 -1.10
C ARG A 240 5.90 -41.27 -2.23
N GLN A 241 6.03 -40.34 -3.18
CA GLN A 241 6.92 -40.49 -4.35
C GLN A 241 8.39 -40.62 -3.94
N LYS A 242 8.81 -39.88 -2.90
CA LYS A 242 10.19 -39.91 -2.38
C LYS A 242 10.41 -40.98 -1.30
N MET A 243 9.36 -41.70 -0.89
CA MET A 243 9.38 -42.69 0.19
C MET A 243 10.02 -42.14 1.48
N VAL A 244 9.72 -40.89 1.82
CA VAL A 244 10.26 -40.22 3.01
C VAL A 244 9.15 -40.08 4.06
N MET A 245 9.35 -40.71 5.21
CA MET A 245 8.44 -40.62 6.36
C MET A 245 9.12 -39.90 7.53
N PRO A 246 8.36 -39.32 8.46
CA PRO A 246 8.94 -38.78 9.69
C PRO A 246 9.79 -39.85 10.40
N ARG A 247 10.95 -39.45 10.93
CA ARG A 247 11.97 -40.37 11.48
C ARG A 247 11.45 -41.36 12.54
N ASN A 248 10.38 -40.99 13.26
CA ASN A 248 9.75 -41.85 14.26
C ASN A 248 9.19 -43.17 13.66
N HIS A 249 8.82 -43.18 12.37
CA HIS A 249 8.32 -44.35 11.65
C HIS A 249 9.38 -45.44 11.42
N ALA A 250 10.67 -45.10 11.53
CA ALA A 250 11.77 -46.05 11.41
C ALA A 250 12.07 -46.81 12.71
N SER A 251 11.38 -46.50 13.82
CA SER A 251 11.64 -47.16 15.10
C SER A 251 11.02 -48.56 15.18
N ALA A 252 11.79 -49.54 15.67
CA ALA A 252 11.37 -50.95 15.72
C ALA A 252 10.11 -51.21 16.59
N ASN A 253 9.81 -50.32 17.54
CA ASN A 253 8.61 -50.37 18.38
C ASN A 253 7.62 -49.25 18.01
N TRP A 254 7.66 -48.73 16.78
CA TRP A 254 6.74 -47.70 16.31
C TRP A 254 5.30 -48.20 16.38
N SER A 255 4.98 -49.24 15.60
CA SER A 255 3.66 -49.86 15.58
C SER A 255 3.70 -51.22 16.29
N ASN A 256 2.81 -51.41 17.26
CA ASN A 256 2.61 -52.68 17.94
C ASN A 256 1.11 -52.93 18.05
N ARG A 257 0.63 -54.05 17.49
CA ARG A 257 -0.81 -54.37 17.46
C ARG A 257 -1.41 -54.69 18.83
N THR A 258 -0.58 -54.97 19.83
CA THR A 258 -1.02 -55.35 21.18
C THR A 258 -0.98 -54.16 22.13
N THR A 259 0.07 -53.34 22.07
CA THR A 259 0.28 -52.22 23.02
C THR A 259 0.14 -50.85 22.37
N GLY A 260 -0.05 -50.79 21.05
CA GLY A 260 -0.02 -49.55 20.26
C GLY A 260 1.38 -48.97 20.04
N GLY A 261 2.41 -49.45 20.75
CA GLY A 261 3.80 -49.04 20.55
C GLY A 261 4.07 -47.55 20.83
N ALA A 262 5.11 -47.02 20.20
CA ALA A 262 5.42 -45.59 20.24
C ALA A 262 4.40 -44.76 19.44
N HIS A 263 3.74 -45.35 18.44
CA HIS A 263 2.66 -44.76 17.67
C HIS A 263 1.49 -44.32 18.56
N ALA A 264 1.00 -45.21 19.44
CA ALA A 264 -0.11 -44.86 20.33
C ALA A 264 0.24 -43.75 21.33
N ARG A 265 1.50 -43.66 21.76
CA ARG A 265 1.97 -42.54 22.60
C ARG A 265 2.08 -41.24 21.81
N ALA A 266 2.60 -41.29 20.58
CA ALA A 266 2.70 -40.12 19.72
C ALA A 266 1.32 -39.57 19.32
N ALA A 267 0.38 -40.43 18.96
CA ALA A 267 -0.99 -40.03 18.60
C ALA A 267 -1.75 -39.39 19.76
N LYS A 268 -1.48 -39.80 21.02
CA LYS A 268 -2.06 -39.16 22.21
C LYS A 268 -1.51 -37.76 22.47
N LEU A 269 -0.30 -37.46 22.01
CA LEU A 269 0.35 -36.16 22.23
C LEU A 269 -0.04 -35.15 21.15
N ASP A 270 -0.22 -35.62 19.91
CA ASP A 270 -0.50 -34.76 18.76
C ASP A 270 -1.21 -35.56 17.64
N LEU A 271 -2.54 -35.70 17.79
CA LEU A 271 -3.36 -36.39 16.81
C LEU A 271 -3.48 -35.60 15.50
N ASP A 272 -3.49 -34.27 15.58
CA ASP A 272 -3.67 -33.38 14.44
C ASP A 272 -2.51 -33.45 13.45
N SER A 273 -1.28 -33.60 13.94
CA SER A 273 -0.11 -33.85 13.06
C SER A 273 -0.20 -35.20 12.35
N CYS A 274 -0.86 -36.20 12.95
CA CYS A 274 -1.04 -37.50 12.33
C CYS A 274 -2.08 -37.43 11.19
N ILE A 275 -3.21 -36.74 11.42
CA ILE A 275 -4.29 -36.58 10.43
C ILE A 275 -3.80 -35.86 9.17
N GLY A 276 -2.81 -34.97 9.29
CA GLY A 276 -2.22 -34.30 8.12
C GLY A 276 -1.58 -35.24 7.10
N CYS A 277 -1.10 -36.41 7.50
CA CYS A 277 -0.51 -37.39 6.57
C CYS A 277 -1.35 -38.68 6.45
N HIS A 278 -2.10 -39.01 7.50
CA HIS A 278 -2.95 -40.20 7.59
C HIS A 278 -4.41 -39.85 7.33
N SER A 279 -4.65 -39.23 6.18
CA SER A 279 -6.00 -39.00 5.64
C SER A 279 -6.10 -39.50 4.20
N ASP A 280 -7.32 -39.84 3.78
CA ASP A 280 -7.62 -40.14 2.38
C ASP A 280 -7.63 -38.86 1.52
N ILE A 281 -7.90 -39.03 0.21
CA ILE A 281 -7.97 -37.91 -0.75
C ILE A 281 -9.07 -36.89 -0.42
N ASN A 282 -10.05 -37.26 0.40
CA ASN A 282 -11.16 -36.41 0.84
C ASN A 282 -10.91 -35.81 2.24
N GLY A 283 -9.74 -36.05 2.84
CA GLY A 283 -9.40 -35.54 4.18
C GLY A 283 -9.95 -36.39 5.33
N ASN A 284 -10.47 -37.60 5.08
CA ASN A 284 -10.96 -38.48 6.12
C ASN A 284 -9.80 -39.22 6.80
N PRO A 285 -9.69 -39.22 8.14
CA PRO A 285 -8.64 -39.92 8.85
C PRO A 285 -8.70 -41.45 8.64
N VAL A 286 -7.63 -42.03 8.08
CA VAL A 286 -7.57 -43.48 7.81
C VAL A 286 -7.28 -44.31 9.06
N CYS A 287 -6.97 -43.67 10.19
CA CYS A 287 -6.71 -44.36 11.46
C CYS A 287 -7.92 -45.14 11.98
N ILE A 288 -9.13 -44.74 11.58
CA ILE A 288 -10.40 -45.39 11.94
C ILE A 288 -10.42 -46.84 11.45
N GLU A 289 -9.80 -47.17 10.31
CA GLU A 289 -9.76 -48.53 9.77
C GLU A 289 -9.15 -49.57 10.73
N CYS A 290 -8.24 -49.13 11.61
CA CYS A 290 -7.57 -49.99 12.59
C CYS A 290 -7.97 -49.69 14.04
N HIS A 291 -8.48 -48.49 14.32
CA HIS A 291 -8.90 -48.04 15.65
C HIS A 291 -10.41 -48.03 15.85
N GLU A 292 -11.19 -48.51 14.88
CA GLU A 292 -12.58 -48.87 15.09
C GLU A 292 -12.65 -49.84 16.26
N SER A 293 -13.20 -49.37 17.38
CA SER A 293 -13.52 -50.22 18.50
C SER A 293 -14.44 -51.31 17.97
N LYS A 294 -13.99 -52.56 17.99
CA LYS A 294 -14.91 -53.69 17.89
C LYS A 294 -15.98 -53.47 18.94
N LYS A 295 -17.23 -53.26 18.50
CA LYS A 295 -18.40 -53.39 19.37
C LYS A 295 -18.41 -54.80 19.98
#